data_AF-T1GNW3-F1
#
_entry.id   AF-T1GNW3-F1
#
_cell.length_a   1.000
_cell.length_b   1.000
_cell.length_c   1.000
_cell.angle_alpha   90.00
_cell.angle_beta   90.00
_cell.angle_gamma   90.00
#
_symmetry.space_group_name_H-M   'P 1'
#
loop_
_entity.id
_entity.type
_entity.pdbx_description
1 polymer ?
#
loop_
_entity_poly.entity_id
_entity_poly.type
_entity_poly.pdbx_seq_one_letter_code
_entity_poly.pdbx_strand_id
1 'polypeptide(L)' 'LQYLGREYPNGPEKFRKQIHEAFIKNKDVADPKKITALIAQGRHLVKEMEALYNLKKYRFLKKSYEEGK' A
#
# COMPACT_ATOMS: atom_id res chain seq x y z
N LEU A 1 6.57 -5.99 2.00
CA LEU A 1 5.10 -5.76 2.07
C LEU A 1 4.61 -5.34 3.47
N GLN A 2 5.01 -6.00 4.57
CA GLN A 2 4.52 -5.63 5.92
C GLN A 2 4.89 -4.21 6.41
N TYR A 3 5.99 -3.63 5.91
CA TYR A 3 6.43 -2.27 6.25
C TYR A 3 5.59 -1.18 5.59
N LEU A 4 4.98 -1.46 4.43
CA LEU A 4 4.16 -0.49 3.68
C LEU A 4 2.85 -0.12 4.41
N GLY A 5 2.34 -1.02 5.25
CA GLY A 5 1.10 -0.79 5.99
C GLY A 5 1.21 0.23 7.13
N ARG A 6 2.43 0.55 7.63
CA ARG A 6 2.59 1.49 8.76
C ARG A 6 2.04 2.88 8.45
N GLU A 7 2.09 3.25 7.19
CA GLU A 7 1.73 4.58 6.68
C GLU A 7 0.32 4.60 6.09
N TYR A 8 -0.43 3.49 6.20
CA TYR A 8 -1.79 3.41 5.70
C TYR A 8 -2.71 4.32 6.53
N PRO A 9 -3.66 5.06 5.92
CA PRO A 9 -4.48 6.05 6.63
C PRO A 9 -5.27 5.47 7.82
N ASN A 10 -5.59 4.17 7.76
CA ASN A 10 -6.35 3.45 8.78
C ASN A 10 -5.48 2.48 9.61
N GLY A 11 -4.16 2.64 9.57
CA GLY A 11 -3.21 1.85 10.32
C GLY A 11 -2.81 0.50 9.68
N PRO A 12 -1.68 -0.08 10.15
CA PRO A 12 -1.08 -1.28 9.58
C PRO A 12 -1.91 -2.55 9.76
N GLU A 13 -2.74 -2.64 10.79
CA GLU A 13 -3.58 -3.82 11.04
C GLU A 13 -4.70 -3.95 10.03
N LYS A 14 -5.41 -2.85 9.72
CA LYS A 14 -6.48 -2.86 8.72
C LYS A 14 -5.94 -3.21 7.34
N PHE A 15 -4.77 -2.66 6.99
CA PHE A 15 -4.07 -3.01 5.75
C PHE A 15 -3.72 -4.50 5.67
N ARG A 16 -3.13 -5.06 6.74
CA ARG A 16 -2.80 -6.48 6.83
C ARG A 16 -4.06 -7.36 6.69
N LYS A 17 -5.15 -6.98 7.37
CA LYS A 17 -6.43 -7.70 7.29
C LYS A 17 -6.99 -7.69 5.87
N GLN A 18 -7.04 -6.53 5.21
CA GLN A 18 -7.52 -6.39 3.83
C GLN A 18 -6.72 -7.22 2.84
N ILE A 19 -5.39 -7.21 2.96
CA ILE A 19 -4.52 -8.05 2.13
C ILE A 19 -4.80 -9.53 2.38
N HIS A 20 -4.85 -9.94 3.64
CA HIS A 20 -5.12 -11.34 3.99
C HIS A 20 -6.47 -11.81 3.44
N GLU A 21 -7.53 -11.03 3.63
CA GLU A 21 -8.87 -11.31 3.08
C GLU A 21 -8.85 -11.42 1.55
N ALA A 22 -8.12 -10.53 0.87
CA ALA A 22 -7.98 -10.58 -0.59
C ALA A 22 -7.27 -11.85 -1.07
N PHE A 23 -6.23 -12.31 -0.37
CA PHE A 23 -5.55 -13.57 -0.70
C PHE A 23 -6.45 -14.78 -0.43
N ILE A 24 -7.15 -14.82 0.71
CA ILE A 24 -8.06 -15.91 1.04
C ILE A 24 -9.24 -15.98 0.06
N LYS A 25 -9.80 -14.83 -0.33
CA LYS A 25 -10.92 -14.76 -1.29
C LYS A 25 -10.54 -15.29 -2.67
N ASN A 26 -9.27 -15.16 -3.07
CA ASN A 26 -8.78 -15.59 -4.38
C ASN A 26 -8.00 -16.91 -4.34
N LYS A 27 -8.03 -17.67 -3.23
CA LYS A 27 -7.22 -18.88 -3.04
C LYS A 27 -7.52 -20.00 -4.05
N ASP A 28 -8.78 -20.09 -4.51
CA ASP A 28 -9.24 -21.16 -5.41
C ASP A 28 -9.19 -20.75 -6.89
N VAL A 29 -8.59 -19.59 -7.21
CA VAL A 29 -8.47 -19.10 -8.58
C VAL A 29 -7.36 -19.86 -9.30
N ALA A 30 -7.73 -20.78 -10.19
CA ALA A 30 -6.79 -21.56 -11.00
C ALA A 30 -6.53 -20.98 -12.41
N ASP A 31 -7.32 -19.97 -12.82
CA ASP A 31 -7.17 -19.37 -14.15
C ASP A 31 -5.93 -18.46 -14.23
N PRO A 32 -4.99 -18.72 -15.15
CA PRO A 32 -3.71 -18.00 -15.22
C PRO A 32 -3.86 -16.52 -15.59
N LYS A 33 -4.90 -16.15 -16.36
CA LYS A 33 -5.15 -14.75 -16.71
C LYS A 33 -5.66 -13.98 -15.50
N LYS A 34 -6.58 -14.58 -14.73
CA LYS A 34 -7.10 -13.99 -13.48
C LYS A 34 -6.01 -13.82 -12.43
N ILE A 35 -5.13 -14.81 -12.27
CA ILE A 35 -3.98 -14.71 -11.34
C ILE A 35 -3.09 -13.52 -11.73
N THR A 36 -2.78 -13.38 -13.01
CA THR A 36 -1.95 -12.27 -13.50
C THR A 36 -2.60 -10.90 -13.23
N ALA A 37 -3.91 -10.79 -13.45
CA ALA A 37 -4.67 -9.58 -13.17
C ALA A 37 -4.67 -9.23 -11.66
N LEU A 38 -4.86 -10.21 -10.78
CA LEU A 38 -4.81 -10.02 -9.33
C LEU A 38 -3.42 -9.60 -8.84
N ILE A 39 -2.37 -10.19 -9.40
CA ILE A 39 -0.99 -9.79 -9.11
C ILE A 39 -0.75 -8.34 -9.57
N ALA A 40 -1.25 -7.95 -10.74
CA ALA A 40 -1.14 -6.59 -11.24
C ALA A 40 -1.83 -5.59 -10.29
N GLN A 41 -3.04 -5.90 -9.82
CA GLN A 41 -3.74 -5.09 -8.80
C GLN A 41 -2.91 -4.94 -7.52
N GLY A 42 -2.31 -6.02 -7.03
CA GLY A 42 -1.40 -5.96 -5.88
C GLY A 42 -0.20 -5.04 -6.11
N ARG A 43 0.39 -5.05 -7.32
CA ARG A 43 1.49 -4.14 -7.68
C ARG A 43 1.05 -2.69 -7.77
N HIS A 44 -0.17 -2.41 -8.23
CA HIS A 44 -0.73 -1.06 -8.23
C HIS A 44 -0.88 -0.51 -6.81
N LEU A 45 -1.43 -1.31 -5.89
CA LEU A 45 -1.54 -0.93 -4.48
C LEU A 45 -0.18 -0.61 -3.85
N VAL A 46 0.87 -1.37 -4.18
CA VAL A 46 2.23 -1.07 -3.69
C VAL A 46 2.71 0.30 -4.17
N LYS A 47 2.52 0.64 -5.44
CA LYS A 47 2.90 1.95 -6.00
C LYS A 47 2.14 3.11 -5.34
N GLU A 48 0.86 2.92 -5.05
CA GLU A 48 0.07 3.93 -4.33
C GLU A 48 0.62 4.18 -2.91
N MET A 49 1.00 3.12 -2.20
CA MET A 49 1.62 3.25 -0.88
C MET A 49 2.98 3.97 -0.95
N GLU A 50 3.79 3.68 -1.96
CA GLU A 50 5.06 4.38 -2.19
C GLU A 50 4.83 5.88 -2.47
N ALA A 51 3.82 6.21 -3.28
CA ALA A 51 3.45 7.60 -3.57
C ALA A 51 2.98 8.35 -2.31
N LEU A 52 2.15 7.72 -1.48
CA LEU A 52 1.70 8.29 -0.20
C LEU A 52 2.86 8.53 0.75
N TYR A 53 3.80 7.58 0.86
CA TYR A 53 5.00 7.73 1.67
C TYR A 53 5.85 8.92 1.20
N ASN A 54 6.09 9.03 -0.11
CA ASN A 54 6.84 10.13 -0.70
C ASN A 54 6.16 11.49 -0.45
N LEU A 55 4.83 11.56 -0.57
CA LEU A 55 4.06 12.78 -0.31
C LEU A 55 4.16 13.21 1.16
N LYS A 56 4.08 12.27 2.11
CA LYS A 56 4.24 12.57 3.54
C LYS A 56 5.65 13.05 3.84
N LYS A 57 6.68 12.39 3.29
CA LYS A 57 8.09 12.81 3.42
C LYS A 57 8.29 14.23 2.89
N TYR A 58 7.72 14.55 1.73
CA TYR A 58 7.75 15.89 1.17
C TYR A 58 7.09 16.93 2.08
N ARG A 59 5.89 16.64 2.61
CA ARG A 59 5.18 17.52 3.54
C ARG A 59 5.99 17.79 4.81
N PHE A 60 6.61 16.76 5.37
CA PHE A 60 7.46 16.90 6.56
C PHE A 60 8.69 17.77 6.28
N LEU A 61 9.40 17.51 5.18
CA LEU A 61 10.56 18.31 4.77
C LEU A 61 10.17 19.77 4.55
N LYS A 62 9.09 20.02 3.78
CA LYS A 62 8.58 21.37 3.52
C LYS A 62 8.31 22.13 4.81
N LYS A 63 7.59 21.50 5.75
CA LYS A 63 7.28 22.09 7.06
C LYS A 63 8.56 22.45 7.83
N SER A 64 9.55 21.55 7.87
CA SER A 64 10.83 21.79 8.53
C SER A 64 11.61 22.96 7.92
N TYR A 65 11.55 23.16 6.60
CA TYR A 65 12.19 24.29 5.95
C TYR A 65 11.42 25.61 6.14
N GLU A 66 10.10 25.57 6.28
CA GLU A 66 9.26 26.74 6.57
C GLU A 66 9.38 27.20 8.03
N GLU A 67 9.50 26.28 9.00
CA GLU A 67 9.68 26.59 10.43
C GLU A 67 11.10 27.07 10.79
N GLY A 68 12.10 26.78 9.93
CA GLY A 68 13.47 27.25 10.10
C GLY A 68 13.76 28.62 9.46
N LYS A 69 12.74 29.27 8.89
CA LYS A 69 12.79 30.60 8.28
C LYS A 69 12.15 31.64 9.20
#